data_AF-A0A0M3K3H4-F1
#
_entry.id   AF-A0A0M3K3H4-F1
#
_cell.length_a   1.000
_cell.length_b   1.000
_cell.length_c   1.000
_cell.angle_alpha   90.00
_cell.angle_beta   90.00
_cell.angle_gamma   90.00
#
_symmetry.space_group_name_H-M   'P 1'
#
loop_
_entity.id
_entity.type
_entity.pdbx_description
1 polymer ?
#
loop_
_entity_poly.entity_id
_entity_poly.type
_entity_poly.pdbx_seq_one_letter_code
_entity_poly.pdbx_strand_id
1 'polypeptide(L)'
;MSELSPDKSNNRQIVSDGFRHLSNIISKRIEQLAGCHFVFIPGPDDPYLGTFLPRPPLPHSLFEVMDKIPNCSFASNPCRIQYADQEIVILRDDLIEKMCRNSIHMPSATTDIAEHFCRTIASAGHLTPLPLHISPVFWQMDYCLRLYPLPDLVVIADQFQQFAISKHQCLFANPGSFARSKLEFHVYYPCRREIEPCNIDE
;
A
#
# COMPACT_ATOMS: atom_id res chain seq x y z
N MET A 1 -18.04 21.52 16.25
CA MET A 1 -16.68 22.05 16.49
C MET A 1 -15.96 21.09 17.41
N SER A 2 -15.28 20.08 16.85
CA SER A 2 -14.43 19.17 17.62
C SER A 2 -13.02 19.74 17.60
N GLU A 3 -12.57 20.24 18.74
CA GLU A 3 -11.19 20.69 18.95
C GLU A 3 -10.23 19.55 18.60
N LEU A 4 -9.34 19.79 17.62
CA LEU A 4 -8.28 18.86 17.28
C LEU A 4 -7.29 18.82 18.45
N SER A 5 -7.06 17.63 19.00
CA SER A 5 -6.01 17.38 19.99
C SER A 5 -4.64 17.89 19.48
N PRO A 6 -3.83 18.54 20.34
CA PRO A 6 -2.60 19.25 19.96
C PRO A 6 -1.53 18.39 19.27
N ASP A 7 -1.51 17.07 19.51
CA ASP A 7 -0.59 16.14 18.81
C ASP A 7 -0.90 16.01 17.32
N LYS A 8 -2.18 16.14 16.92
CA LYS A 8 -2.58 16.00 15.52
C LYS A 8 -2.19 17.21 14.67
N SER A 9 -2.13 18.41 15.27
CA SER A 9 -1.69 19.62 14.57
C SER A 9 -0.20 19.56 14.20
N ASN A 10 0.65 19.00 15.07
CA ASN A 10 2.07 18.84 14.78
C ASN A 10 2.28 17.84 13.63
N ASN A 11 1.54 16.73 13.65
CA ASN A 11 1.64 15.71 12.59
C ASN A 11 1.20 16.24 11.21
N ARG A 12 0.18 17.12 11.16
CA ARG A 12 -0.23 17.79 9.91
C ARG A 12 0.91 18.61 9.30
N GLN A 13 1.61 19.39 10.11
CA GLN A 13 2.70 20.25 9.65
C GLN A 13 3.85 19.39 9.10
N ILE A 14 4.22 18.33 9.81
CA ILE A 14 5.26 17.38 9.38
C ILE A 14 4.93 16.77 8.01
N VAL A 15 3.69 16.31 7.81
CA VAL A 15 3.25 15.72 6.54
C VAL A 15 3.25 16.77 5.42
N SER A 16 2.74 17.96 5.68
CA SER A 16 2.75 19.07 4.71
C SER A 16 4.17 19.48 4.31
N ASP A 17 5.08 19.55 5.28
CA ASP A 17 6.49 19.85 5.03
C ASP A 17 7.16 18.72 4.25
N GLY A 18 6.82 17.46 4.54
CA GLY A 18 7.25 16.29 3.77
C GLY A 18 6.85 16.38 2.29
N PHE A 19 5.58 16.66 2.01
CA PHE A 19 5.11 16.87 0.63
C PHE A 19 5.76 18.06 -0.05
N ARG A 20 6.06 19.13 0.70
CA ARG A 20 6.79 20.29 0.17
C ARG A 20 8.21 19.93 -0.25
N HIS A 21 8.92 19.17 0.58
CA HIS A 21 10.26 18.67 0.25
C HIS A 21 10.23 17.73 -0.96
N LEU A 22 9.26 16.80 -0.99
CA LEU A 22 9.09 15.87 -2.10
C LEU A 22 8.80 16.62 -3.41
N SER A 23 7.91 17.61 -3.38
CA SER A 23 7.58 18.43 -4.54
C SER A 23 8.80 19.17 -5.08
N ASN A 24 9.65 19.71 -4.21
CA ASN A 24 10.90 20.34 -4.60
C ASN A 24 11.90 19.36 -5.25
N ILE A 25 11.95 18.11 -4.79
CA ILE A 25 12.82 17.07 -5.39
C ILE A 25 12.33 16.71 -6.79
N ILE A 26 11.03 16.48 -6.95
CA ILE A 26 10.43 16.11 -8.24
C ILE A 26 10.55 17.27 -9.24
N SER A 27 10.28 18.50 -8.79
CA SER A 27 10.36 19.70 -9.65
C SER A 27 11.76 19.90 -10.24
N LYS A 28 12.83 19.54 -9.51
CA LYS A 28 14.22 19.62 -10.03
C LYS A 28 14.51 18.64 -11.16
N ARG A 29 13.73 17.55 -11.28
CA ARG A 29 13.93 16.47 -12.26
C ARG A 29 12.71 16.26 -13.16
N ILE A 30 11.88 17.30 -13.29
CA ILE A 30 10.57 17.19 -13.95
C ILE A 30 10.69 16.76 -15.43
N GLU A 31 11.75 17.19 -16.13
CA GLU A 31 12.01 16.82 -17.52
C GLU A 31 12.33 15.31 -17.66
N GLN A 32 13.08 14.75 -16.71
CA GLN A 32 13.42 13.32 -16.69
C GLN A 32 12.23 12.45 -16.31
N LEU A 33 11.30 13.01 -15.54
CA LEU A 33 10.13 12.32 -14.98
C LEU A 33 8.85 12.61 -15.76
N ALA A 34 8.94 13.25 -16.93
CA ALA A 34 7.77 13.65 -17.71
C ALA A 34 6.87 12.47 -18.12
N GLY A 35 7.46 11.27 -18.29
CA GLY A 35 6.73 10.03 -18.58
C GLY A 35 6.26 9.25 -17.35
N CYS A 36 6.56 9.71 -16.13
CA CYS A 36 6.20 9.03 -14.89
C CYS A 36 4.83 9.50 -14.40
N HIS A 37 4.08 8.57 -13.80
CA HIS A 37 2.85 8.88 -13.08
C HIS A 37 3.00 8.46 -11.61
N PHE A 38 2.77 9.41 -10.70
CA PHE A 38 2.90 9.20 -9.25
C PHE A 38 1.53 8.91 -8.64
N VAL A 39 1.37 7.74 -8.03
CA VAL A 39 0.16 7.36 -7.29
C VAL A 39 0.46 7.34 -5.80
N PHE A 40 -0.24 8.18 -5.04
CA PHE A 40 -0.12 8.24 -3.58
C PHE A 40 -1.27 7.47 -2.94
N ILE A 41 -0.94 6.48 -2.10
CA ILE A 41 -1.90 5.61 -1.42
C ILE A 41 -1.76 5.83 0.08
N PRO A 42 -2.86 6.17 0.79
CA PRO A 42 -2.77 6.50 2.21
C PRO A 42 -2.52 5.26 3.08
N GLY A 43 -1.63 5.40 4.07
CA GLY A 43 -1.36 4.40 5.10
C GLY A 43 -2.28 4.46 6.32
N PRO A 44 -2.10 3.54 7.28
CA PRO A 44 -2.87 3.53 8.53
C PRO A 44 -2.46 4.66 9.49
N ASP A 45 -1.22 5.14 9.39
CA ASP A 45 -0.64 6.16 10.26
C ASP A 45 -0.81 7.59 9.71
N ASP A 46 -1.45 7.73 8.54
CA ASP A 46 -1.66 9.03 7.90
C ASP A 46 -2.70 9.88 8.65
N PRO A 47 -2.50 11.21 8.69
CA PRO A 47 -3.38 12.10 9.43
C PRO A 47 -4.79 12.10 8.81
N TYR A 48 -5.79 12.33 9.67
CA TYR A 48 -7.23 12.43 9.31
C TYR A 48 -7.91 11.12 8.90
N LEU A 49 -7.18 10.02 8.73
CA LEU A 49 -7.73 8.74 8.36
C LEU A 49 -7.77 7.83 9.60
N GLY A 50 -8.91 7.19 9.81
CA GLY A 50 -9.02 6.14 10.82
C GLY A 50 -8.42 4.83 10.31
N THR A 51 -8.38 3.82 11.16
CA THR A 51 -7.90 2.48 10.79
C THR A 51 -8.86 1.71 9.88
N PHE A 52 -10.05 2.27 9.61
CA PHE A 52 -11.11 1.68 8.79
C PHE A 52 -10.72 1.50 7.33
N LEU A 53 -11.18 0.41 6.71
CA LEU A 53 -11.06 0.17 5.27
C LEU A 53 -12.45 0.19 4.60
N PRO A 54 -12.57 0.60 3.33
CA PRO A 54 -11.56 1.32 2.54
C PRO A 54 -11.33 2.75 3.06
N ARG A 55 -10.10 3.26 2.95
CA ARG A 55 -9.72 4.63 3.30
C ARG A 55 -9.88 5.55 2.09
N PRO A 56 -10.49 6.74 2.25
CA PRO A 56 -10.51 7.74 1.19
C PRO A 56 -9.10 8.28 0.91
N PRO A 57 -8.89 8.92 -0.25
CA PRO A 57 -7.63 9.63 -0.51
C PRO A 57 -7.40 10.74 0.52
N LEU A 58 -6.14 11.16 0.64
CA LEU A 58 -5.77 12.26 1.53
C LEU A 58 -6.56 13.55 1.15
N PRO A 59 -6.85 14.45 2.11
CA PRO A 59 -7.49 15.72 1.80
C PRO A 59 -6.62 16.64 0.93
N HIS A 60 -7.23 17.35 -0.01
CA HIS A 60 -6.55 18.26 -0.94
C HIS A 60 -5.61 19.25 -0.27
N SER A 61 -6.02 19.80 0.88
CA SER A 61 -5.22 20.77 1.65
C SER A 61 -3.84 20.27 2.11
N LEU A 62 -3.58 18.96 2.07
CA LEU A 62 -2.25 18.41 2.39
C LEU A 62 -1.32 18.37 1.18
N PHE A 63 -1.87 18.40 -0.03
CA PHE A 63 -1.12 18.15 -1.26
C PHE A 63 -1.26 19.23 -2.32
N GLU A 64 -1.82 20.40 -2.00
CA GLU A 64 -1.87 21.57 -2.91
C GLU A 64 -0.50 21.88 -3.56
N VAL A 65 0.60 21.60 -2.85
CA VAL A 65 1.97 21.78 -3.37
C VAL A 65 2.33 20.79 -4.50
N MET A 66 1.67 19.63 -4.53
CA MET A 66 1.87 18.58 -5.51
C MET A 66 1.08 18.81 -6.81
N ASP A 67 0.12 19.74 -6.84
CA ASP A 67 -0.64 20.10 -8.06
C ASP A 67 0.26 20.65 -9.19
N LYS A 68 1.46 21.13 -8.82
CA LYS A 68 2.47 21.61 -9.77
C LYS A 68 3.11 20.47 -10.57
N ILE A 69 2.98 19.23 -10.11
CA ILE A 69 3.62 18.07 -10.71
C ILE A 69 2.63 17.43 -11.69
N PRO A 70 2.97 17.32 -12.97
CA PRO A 70 2.13 16.62 -13.93
C PRO A 70 2.03 15.14 -13.53
N ASN A 71 0.91 14.48 -13.88
CA ASN A 71 0.72 13.04 -13.67
C ASN A 71 0.82 12.59 -12.21
N CYS A 72 0.16 13.32 -11.30
CA CYS A 72 0.06 12.97 -9.88
C CYS A 72 -1.39 12.60 -9.53
N SER A 73 -1.61 11.47 -8.85
CA SER A 73 -2.93 11.02 -8.40
C SER A 73 -2.91 10.54 -6.95
N PHE A 74 -3.90 10.94 -6.18
CA PHE A 74 -4.12 10.49 -4.81
C PHE A 74 -5.25 9.46 -4.82
N ALA A 75 -4.93 8.22 -4.50
CA ALA A 75 -5.85 7.10 -4.56
C ALA A 75 -6.41 6.74 -3.17
N SER A 76 -7.46 5.93 -3.15
CA SER A 76 -7.96 5.29 -1.93
C SER A 76 -7.01 4.17 -1.48
N ASN A 77 -7.26 3.62 -0.28
CA ASN A 77 -6.59 2.39 0.17
C ASN A 77 -7.65 1.35 0.59
N PRO A 78 -7.74 0.18 -0.08
CA PRO A 78 -6.95 -0.21 -1.24
C PRO A 78 -7.28 0.61 -2.50
N CYS A 79 -6.43 0.47 -3.51
CA CYS A 79 -6.69 0.93 -4.87
C CYS A 79 -6.47 -0.19 -5.87
N ARG A 80 -7.01 0.00 -7.08
CA ARG A 80 -6.83 -0.89 -8.22
C ARG A 80 -6.32 -0.08 -9.39
N ILE A 81 -5.30 -0.60 -10.04
CA ILE A 81 -4.70 -0.03 -11.24
C ILE A 81 -4.91 -1.06 -12.34
N GLN A 82 -5.60 -0.63 -13.39
CA GLN A 82 -5.72 -1.41 -14.61
C GLN A 82 -4.63 -0.97 -15.58
N TYR A 83 -3.79 -1.90 -16.01
CA TYR A 83 -2.76 -1.66 -17.01
C TYR A 83 -2.90 -2.67 -18.14
N ALA A 84 -3.41 -2.21 -19.29
CA ALA A 84 -3.77 -3.06 -20.42
C ALA A 84 -4.73 -4.19 -20.01
N ASP A 85 -4.29 -5.44 -20.11
CA ASP A 85 -5.02 -6.66 -19.75
C ASP A 85 -4.82 -7.08 -18.29
N GLN A 86 -4.03 -6.34 -17.52
CA GLN A 86 -3.63 -6.72 -16.16
C GLN A 86 -4.33 -5.88 -15.09
N GLU A 87 -4.77 -6.57 -14.04
CA GLU A 87 -5.28 -5.94 -12.83
C GLU A 87 -4.23 -5.96 -11.72
N ILE A 88 -3.93 -4.78 -11.18
CA ILE A 88 -2.97 -4.59 -10.09
C ILE A 88 -3.74 -4.04 -8.89
N VAL A 89 -3.79 -4.78 -7.79
CA VAL A 89 -4.44 -4.36 -6.54
C VAL A 89 -3.37 -3.97 -5.54
N ILE A 90 -3.49 -2.78 -4.94
CA ILE A 90 -2.53 -2.29 -3.96
C ILE A 90 -3.26 -2.00 -2.65
N LEU A 91 -2.71 -2.51 -1.55
CA LEU A 91 -3.18 -2.28 -0.19
C LEU A 91 -2.00 -1.89 0.69
N ARG A 92 -2.14 -0.81 1.46
CA ARG A 92 -1.20 -0.42 2.53
C ARG A 92 -1.83 -0.69 3.90
N ASP A 93 -1.51 -1.82 4.50
CA ASP A 93 -1.93 -2.14 5.86
C ASP A 93 -1.01 -3.22 6.46
N ASP A 94 -0.83 -3.21 7.78
CA ASP A 94 0.04 -4.16 8.47
C ASP A 94 -0.71 -5.48 8.73
N LEU A 95 -1.06 -6.18 7.65
CA LEU A 95 -1.93 -7.36 7.67
C LEU A 95 -1.25 -8.62 8.19
N ILE A 96 0.02 -8.84 7.84
CA ILE A 96 0.74 -10.05 8.21
C ILE A 96 0.84 -10.12 9.72
N GLU A 97 1.17 -9.00 10.37
CA GLU A 97 1.20 -8.92 11.83
C GLU A 97 -0.18 -9.18 12.46
N LYS A 98 -1.24 -8.57 11.92
CA LYS A 98 -2.61 -8.79 12.39
C LYS A 98 -3.04 -10.25 12.24
N MET A 99 -2.70 -10.90 11.13
CA MET A 99 -3.00 -12.32 10.91
C MET A 99 -2.22 -13.22 11.86
N CYS A 100 -0.91 -12.97 12.04
CA CYS A 100 -0.08 -13.75 12.97
C CYS A 100 -0.61 -13.67 14.41
N ARG A 101 -0.99 -12.47 14.88
CA ARG A 101 -1.55 -12.28 16.23
C ARG A 101 -2.87 -13.03 16.46
N ASN A 102 -3.62 -13.30 15.40
CA ASN A 102 -4.93 -13.98 15.45
C ASN A 102 -4.91 -15.40 14.88
N SER A 103 -3.72 -15.93 14.57
CA SER A 103 -3.60 -17.29 14.07
C SER A 103 -3.78 -18.29 15.21
N ILE A 104 -4.57 -19.34 14.97
CA ILE A 104 -4.73 -20.47 15.89
C ILE A 104 -3.46 -21.34 15.89
N HIS A 105 -2.83 -21.50 14.71
CA HIS A 105 -1.63 -22.28 14.53
C HIS A 105 -0.53 -21.41 13.92
N MET A 106 0.55 -21.24 14.67
CA MET A 106 1.76 -20.59 14.18
C MET A 106 2.50 -21.55 13.25
N PRO A 107 2.92 -21.12 12.05
CA PRO A 107 3.80 -21.92 11.22
C PRO A 107 5.16 -22.12 11.92
N SER A 108 5.80 -23.26 11.66
CA SER A 108 7.04 -23.66 12.34
C SER A 108 8.26 -22.85 11.92
N ALA A 109 8.26 -22.30 10.70
CA ALA A 109 9.33 -21.43 10.19
C ALA A 109 8.79 -20.07 9.71
N THR A 110 9.63 -19.04 9.81
CA THR A 110 9.28 -17.65 9.42
C THR A 110 9.16 -17.47 7.91
N THR A 111 9.91 -18.24 7.12
CA THR A 111 9.82 -18.28 5.65
C THR A 111 8.45 -18.76 5.16
N ASP A 112 7.81 -19.64 5.93
CA ASP A 112 6.50 -20.19 5.60
C ASP A 112 5.38 -19.17 5.83
N ILE A 113 5.61 -18.13 6.63
CA ILE A 113 4.59 -17.11 6.95
C ILE A 113 4.13 -16.40 5.69
N ALA A 114 5.06 -15.92 4.86
CA ALA A 114 4.73 -15.21 3.62
C ALA A 114 3.98 -16.12 2.64
N GLU A 115 4.40 -17.38 2.51
CA GLU A 115 3.73 -18.35 1.63
C GLU A 115 2.32 -18.70 2.12
N HIS A 116 2.17 -18.98 3.42
CA HIS A 116 0.87 -19.24 4.05
C HIS A 116 -0.06 -18.05 3.93
N PHE A 117 0.47 -16.84 4.11
CA PHE A 117 -0.27 -15.60 3.94
C PHE A 117 -0.80 -15.44 2.52
N CYS A 118 0.06 -15.56 1.50
CA CYS A 118 -0.35 -15.48 0.10
C CYS A 118 -1.41 -16.54 -0.23
N ARG A 119 -1.23 -17.78 0.25
CA ARG A 119 -2.21 -18.85 0.07
C ARG A 119 -3.53 -18.55 0.75
N THR A 120 -3.51 -17.97 1.95
CA THR A 120 -4.73 -17.63 2.71
C THR A 120 -5.52 -16.54 2.01
N ILE A 121 -4.86 -15.46 1.58
CA ILE A 121 -5.51 -14.37 0.85
C ILE A 121 -6.07 -14.85 -0.50
N ALA A 122 -5.28 -15.61 -1.25
CA ALA A 122 -5.73 -16.17 -2.52
C ALA A 122 -6.96 -17.09 -2.36
N SER A 123 -6.96 -17.90 -1.29
CA SER A 123 -8.07 -18.84 -1.01
C SER A 123 -9.31 -18.13 -0.44
N ALA A 124 -9.11 -17.11 0.38
CA ALA A 124 -10.21 -16.34 0.97
C ALA A 124 -10.89 -15.42 -0.06
N GLY A 125 -10.18 -15.02 -1.12
CA GLY A 125 -10.72 -14.13 -2.15
C GLY A 125 -11.07 -12.74 -1.61
N HIS A 126 -10.40 -12.32 -0.53
CA HIS A 126 -10.64 -11.04 0.14
C HIS A 126 -9.34 -10.53 0.76
N LEU A 127 -9.09 -9.22 0.69
CA LEU A 127 -7.84 -8.60 1.17
C LEU A 127 -7.68 -8.71 2.69
N THR A 128 -8.77 -8.60 3.46
CA THR A 128 -8.75 -8.63 4.92
C THR A 128 -9.62 -9.76 5.49
N PRO A 129 -9.19 -11.04 5.42
CA PRO A 129 -9.94 -12.18 5.98
C PRO A 129 -9.81 -12.23 7.51
N LEU A 130 -10.13 -11.12 8.18
CA LEU A 130 -10.03 -10.92 9.61
C LEU A 130 -11.37 -10.40 10.16
N PRO A 131 -11.71 -10.71 11.42
CA PRO A 131 -12.88 -10.14 12.07
C PRO A 131 -12.84 -8.61 12.14
N LEU A 132 -14.04 -7.99 12.13
CA LEU A 132 -14.21 -6.52 12.13
C LEU A 132 -13.59 -5.81 13.34
N HIS A 133 -13.42 -6.50 14.48
CA HIS A 133 -12.80 -5.90 15.66
C HIS A 133 -11.27 -5.76 15.54
N ILE A 134 -10.64 -6.51 14.63
CA ILE A 134 -9.21 -6.43 14.31
C ILE A 134 -8.98 -5.54 13.09
N SER A 135 -9.74 -5.78 12.03
CA SER A 135 -9.69 -5.01 10.79
C SER A 135 -11.07 -4.43 10.50
N PRO A 136 -11.35 -3.19 10.95
CA PRO A 136 -12.67 -2.62 10.81
C PRO A 136 -12.91 -2.22 9.34
N VAL A 137 -14.00 -2.72 8.77
CA VAL A 137 -14.39 -2.45 7.39
C VAL A 137 -15.74 -1.75 7.37
N PHE A 138 -15.90 -0.74 6.49
CA PHE A 138 -17.19 -0.15 6.21
C PHE A 138 -18.09 -1.17 5.53
N TRP A 139 -19.15 -1.58 6.21
CA TRP A 139 -20.05 -2.64 5.75
C TRP A 139 -20.61 -2.39 4.34
N GLN A 140 -20.92 -1.14 4.01
CA GLN A 140 -21.45 -0.78 2.69
C GLN A 140 -20.42 -0.91 1.57
N MET A 141 -19.12 -0.86 1.88
CA MET A 141 -18.01 -0.87 0.91
C MET A 141 -17.10 -2.10 1.05
N ASP A 142 -17.57 -3.16 1.71
CA ASP A 142 -16.82 -4.41 1.86
C ASP A 142 -16.44 -5.03 0.50
N TYR A 143 -17.28 -4.85 -0.51
CA TYR A 143 -17.04 -5.33 -1.87
C TYR A 143 -15.75 -4.77 -2.49
N CYS A 144 -15.28 -3.59 -2.07
CA CYS A 144 -14.04 -3.00 -2.57
C CYS A 144 -12.81 -3.86 -2.23
N LEU A 145 -12.87 -4.61 -1.12
CA LEU A 145 -11.78 -5.44 -0.60
C LEU A 145 -11.76 -6.86 -1.22
N ARG A 146 -12.71 -7.20 -2.08
CA ARG A 146 -12.85 -8.54 -2.67
C ARG A 146 -11.81 -8.80 -3.77
N LEU A 147 -11.10 -9.91 -3.72
CA LEU A 147 -10.10 -10.34 -4.72
C LEU A 147 -10.66 -11.40 -5.67
N TYR A 148 -11.97 -11.41 -5.91
CA TYR A 148 -12.60 -12.34 -6.84
C TYR A 148 -13.23 -11.56 -8.00
N PRO A 149 -12.81 -11.79 -9.26
CA PRO A 149 -11.76 -12.72 -9.70
C PRO A 149 -10.36 -12.34 -9.19
N LEU A 150 -9.44 -13.32 -9.14
CA LEU A 150 -8.06 -13.07 -8.71
C LEU A 150 -7.36 -12.16 -9.74
N PRO A 151 -6.70 -11.08 -9.29
CA PRO A 151 -5.96 -10.18 -10.16
C PRO A 151 -4.61 -10.79 -10.57
N ASP A 152 -3.92 -10.16 -11.52
CA ASP A 152 -2.57 -10.60 -11.94
C ASP A 152 -1.52 -10.27 -10.87
N LEU A 153 -1.66 -9.13 -10.18
CA LEU A 153 -0.73 -8.67 -9.16
C LEU A 153 -1.47 -8.10 -7.94
N VAL A 154 -1.12 -8.58 -6.75
CA VAL A 154 -1.50 -8.00 -5.46
C VAL A 154 -0.26 -7.51 -4.74
N VAL A 155 -0.19 -6.20 -4.52
CA VAL A 155 0.85 -5.56 -3.72
C VAL A 155 0.29 -5.25 -2.34
N ILE A 156 0.83 -5.93 -1.33
CA ILE A 156 0.52 -5.68 0.08
C ILE A 156 1.72 -4.97 0.67
N ALA A 157 1.63 -3.65 0.76
CA ALA A 157 2.63 -2.84 1.41
C ALA A 157 2.48 -2.99 2.93
N ASP A 158 3.29 -3.86 3.50
CA ASP A 158 3.37 -4.15 4.94
C ASP A 158 4.77 -3.76 5.45
N GLN A 159 4.91 -3.56 6.75
CA GLN A 159 6.21 -3.38 7.43
C GLN A 159 7.02 -4.68 7.55
N PHE A 160 6.43 -5.82 7.18
CA PHE A 160 7.11 -7.12 7.15
C PHE A 160 8.26 -7.16 6.12
N GLN A 161 9.12 -8.19 6.21
CA GLN A 161 10.21 -8.43 5.26
C GLN A 161 9.71 -8.45 3.81
N GLN A 162 10.55 -7.97 2.89
CA GLN A 162 10.30 -7.99 1.46
C GLN A 162 10.12 -9.44 0.96
N PHE A 163 9.10 -9.67 0.14
CA PHE A 163 8.92 -10.93 -0.57
C PHE A 163 8.19 -10.72 -1.91
N ALA A 164 8.39 -11.65 -2.83
CA ALA A 164 7.65 -11.77 -4.07
C ALA A 164 7.37 -13.26 -4.32
N ILE A 165 6.10 -13.65 -4.30
CA ILE A 165 5.68 -15.06 -4.39
C ILE A 165 4.51 -15.15 -5.37
N SER A 166 4.59 -16.06 -6.33
CA SER A 166 3.47 -16.38 -7.22
C SER A 166 2.65 -17.54 -6.66
N LYS A 167 1.33 -17.36 -6.53
CA LYS A 167 0.37 -18.40 -6.11
C LYS A 167 -0.93 -18.28 -6.92
N HIS A 168 -1.47 -19.41 -7.37
CA HIS A 168 -2.73 -19.46 -8.13
C HIS A 168 -2.79 -18.50 -9.33
N GLN A 169 -1.69 -18.37 -10.08
CA GLN A 169 -1.55 -17.44 -11.22
C GLN A 169 -1.65 -15.94 -10.86
N CYS A 170 -1.63 -15.60 -9.57
CA CYS A 170 -1.53 -14.24 -9.06
C CYS A 170 -0.14 -14.04 -8.43
N LEU A 171 0.50 -12.91 -8.74
CA LEU A 171 1.72 -12.48 -8.08
C LEU A 171 1.38 -11.73 -6.80
N PHE A 172 1.97 -12.12 -5.68
CA PHE A 172 1.88 -11.41 -4.43
C PHE A 172 3.23 -10.80 -4.10
N ALA A 173 3.25 -9.51 -3.81
CA ALA A 173 4.47 -8.82 -3.44
C ALA A 173 4.27 -7.92 -2.23
N ASN A 174 5.29 -7.91 -1.39
CA ASN A 174 5.46 -6.92 -0.34
C ASN A 174 6.80 -6.20 -0.56
N PRO A 175 6.81 -4.88 -0.82
CA PRO A 175 8.04 -4.10 -0.93
C PRO A 175 8.74 -3.88 0.41
N GLY A 176 8.06 -4.09 1.54
CA GLY A 176 8.59 -3.74 2.86
C GLY A 176 8.59 -2.24 3.14
N SER A 177 9.22 -1.86 4.24
CA SER A 177 9.27 -0.47 4.69
C SER A 177 10.52 0.27 4.20
N PHE A 178 10.39 1.05 3.13
CA PHE A 178 11.48 1.80 2.48
C PHE A 178 12.47 2.49 3.46
N ALA A 179 11.96 3.14 4.51
CA ALA A 179 12.79 3.85 5.48
C ALA A 179 13.54 2.95 6.46
N ARG A 180 13.01 1.75 6.75
CA ARG A 180 13.61 0.79 7.69
C ARG A 180 14.45 -0.27 7.00
N SER A 181 14.07 -0.66 5.79
CA SER A 181 14.67 -1.75 5.02
C SER A 181 15.65 -1.23 3.97
N LYS A 182 16.68 -0.49 4.40
CA LYS A 182 17.82 -0.08 3.54
C LYS A 182 17.41 0.41 2.13
N LEU A 183 16.35 1.21 2.01
CA LEU A 183 15.86 1.74 0.73
C LEU A 183 15.49 0.66 -0.31
N GLU A 184 15.01 -0.50 0.13
CA GLU A 184 14.48 -1.57 -0.72
C GLU A 184 13.15 -1.15 -1.37
N PHE A 185 13.00 -1.46 -2.66
CA PHE A 185 11.77 -1.28 -3.41
C PHE A 185 11.58 -2.40 -4.45
N HIS A 186 10.38 -2.52 -5.02
CA HIS A 186 10.09 -3.49 -6.07
C HIS A 186 9.83 -2.80 -7.40
N VAL A 187 10.30 -3.41 -8.48
CA VAL A 187 9.99 -3.02 -9.85
C VAL A 187 9.17 -4.12 -10.50
N TYR A 188 7.97 -3.77 -10.97
CA TYR A 188 7.12 -4.69 -11.73
C TYR A 188 7.22 -4.40 -13.22
N TYR A 189 7.54 -5.42 -14.01
CA TYR A 189 7.56 -5.33 -15.47
C TYR A 189 6.28 -5.94 -16.05
N PRO A 190 5.28 -5.13 -16.44
CA PRO A 190 3.99 -5.66 -16.90
C PRO A 190 4.10 -6.52 -18.17
N CYS A 191 5.08 -6.27 -19.03
CA CYS A 191 5.31 -7.06 -20.23
C CYS A 191 5.76 -8.51 -19.92
N ARG A 192 6.56 -8.68 -18.86
CA ARG A 192 7.07 -9.99 -18.43
C ARG A 192 6.23 -10.64 -17.32
N ARG A 193 5.39 -9.85 -16.64
CA ARG A 193 4.68 -10.23 -15.42
C ARG A 193 5.65 -10.73 -14.34
N GLU A 194 6.77 -10.03 -14.20
CA GLU A 194 7.85 -10.36 -13.26
C GLU A 194 8.11 -9.18 -12.33
N ILE A 195 8.52 -9.50 -11.09
CA ILE A 195 8.87 -8.52 -10.05
C ILE A 195 10.35 -8.70 -9.72
N GLU A 196 11.09 -7.60 -9.81
CA GLU A 196 12.49 -7.53 -9.42
C GLU A 196 12.61 -6.73 -8.12
N PRO A 197 13.20 -7.30 -7.05
CA PRO A 197 13.59 -6.53 -5.87
C PRO A 197 14.83 -5.69 -6.20
N CYS A 198 14.78 -4.40 -5.87
CA CYS A 198 15.87 -3.47 -6.05
C CYS A 198 16.26 -2.85 -4.71
N ASN A 199 17.55 -2.55 -4.56
CA ASN A 199 18.12 -1.83 -3.43
C ASN A 199 19.06 -0.73 -3.98
N ILE A 200 19.17 0.39 -3.27
CA ILE A 200 20.02 1.55 -3.62
C ILE A 200 21.44 1.43 -3.05
N ASP A 201 21.71 0.48 -2.13
CA ASP A 201 23.01 0.29 -1.48
C ASP A 201 24.11 -0.33 -2.38
N GLU A 202 23.91 -0.45 -3.70
CA GLU A 202 24.93 -0.85 -4.69
C GLU A 202 25.34 0.28 -5.65
#